data_AF-A0AAW4B3I0-F1
#
_entry.id   AF-A0AAW4B3I0-F1
#
_cell.length_a   1.000
_cell.length_b   1.000
_cell.length_c   1.000
_cell.angle_alpha   90.00
_cell.angle_beta   90.00
_cell.angle_gamma   90.00
#
_symmetry.space_group_name_H-M   'P 1'
#
loop_
_entity.id
_entity.type
_entity.pdbx_description
1 polymer ?
#
loop_
_entity_poly.entity_id
_entity_poly.type
_entity_poly.pdbx_seq_one_letter_code
_entity_poly.pdbx_strand_id
1 'polypeptide(L)'
;MDTILLALDLALLGEATHDSYTVVTFGFAAAIFGLLIVILDFCTSKATNKNSLLKLSYSGWNGVFVVVLWGVGAGIAGLVGAASDIFEVSRTASVFVGAAWPLVLPRLLASASSELSKERVSTE
;
A
#
# COMPACT_ATOMS: atom_id res chain seq x y z
N MET A 1 -18.63 14.00 -1.86
CA MET A 1 -18.06 14.02 -3.24
C MET A 1 -16.76 14.81 -3.24
N ASP A 2 -16.66 15.86 -2.43
CA ASP A 2 -15.47 16.73 -2.28
C ASP A 2 -14.22 15.99 -1.80
N THR A 3 -14.36 14.99 -0.92
CA THR A 3 -13.21 14.21 -0.40
C THR A 3 -12.51 13.38 -1.46
N ILE A 4 -13.24 12.82 -2.44
CA ILE A 4 -12.65 12.04 -3.52
C ILE A 4 -11.93 12.97 -4.51
N LEU A 5 -12.52 14.12 -4.81
CA LEU A 5 -11.90 15.14 -5.66
C LEU A 5 -10.64 15.71 -5.03
N LEU A 6 -10.66 16.05 -3.73
CA LEU A 6 -9.46 16.47 -3.00
C LEU A 6 -8.37 15.40 -2.97
N ALA A 7 -8.74 14.13 -2.80
CA ALA A 7 -7.77 13.04 -2.82
C ALA A 7 -7.15 12.85 -4.21
N LEU A 8 -7.93 13.02 -5.28
CA LEU A 8 -7.44 12.99 -6.65
C LEU A 8 -6.51 14.17 -6.94
N ASP A 9 -6.87 15.36 -6.48
CA ASP A 9 -6.11 16.59 -6.64
C ASP A 9 -4.75 16.48 -5.94
N LEU A 10 -4.75 16.01 -4.68
CA LEU A 10 -3.52 15.72 -3.93
C LEU A 10 -2.65 14.66 -4.62
N ALA A 11 -3.27 13.62 -5.21
CA ALA A 11 -2.54 12.56 -5.89
C ALA A 11 -1.95 13.01 -7.25
N LEU A 12 -2.71 13.78 -8.04
CA LEU A 12 -2.37 14.12 -9.43
C LEU A 12 -1.70 15.49 -9.58
N LEU A 13 -2.28 16.54 -9.01
CA LEU A 13 -1.81 17.92 -9.16
C LEU A 13 -0.79 18.30 -8.09
N GLY A 14 -0.93 17.80 -6.86
CA GLY A 14 0.06 17.99 -5.81
C GLY A 14 0.22 19.44 -5.33
N GLU A 15 -0.67 20.35 -5.75
CA GLU A 15 -0.79 21.64 -5.10
C GLU A 15 -1.46 21.40 -3.74
N ALA A 16 -0.66 21.37 -2.68
CA ALA A 16 -1.14 21.40 -1.32
C ALA A 16 -1.66 22.81 -0.97
N THR A 17 -2.60 23.34 -1.76
CA THR A 17 -3.13 24.70 -1.63
C THR A 17 -4.34 24.78 -0.70
N HIS A 18 -4.87 23.65 -0.23
CA HIS A 18 -5.95 23.62 0.76
C HIS A 18 -5.45 23.28 2.16
N ASP A 19 -5.58 24.24 3.09
CA ASP A 19 -5.32 24.18 4.54
C ASP A 19 -6.16 23.12 5.30
N SER A 20 -6.81 22.19 4.59
CA SER A 20 -7.83 21.27 5.13
C SER A 20 -7.74 19.86 4.54
N TYR A 21 -6.53 19.38 4.22
CA TYR A 21 -6.37 17.95 3.93
C TYR A 21 -6.64 17.15 5.21
N THR A 22 -7.70 16.37 5.17
CA THR A 22 -8.08 15.49 6.27
C THR A 22 -7.27 14.19 6.18
N VAL A 23 -7.05 13.50 7.30
CA VAL A 23 -6.47 12.15 7.34
C VAL A 23 -7.09 11.22 6.28
N VAL A 24 -8.40 11.36 6.05
CA VAL A 24 -9.16 10.62 5.03
C VAL A 24 -8.67 10.86 3.60
N THR A 25 -8.37 12.10 3.22
CA THR A 25 -7.88 12.43 1.87
C THR A 25 -6.49 11.86 1.63
N PHE A 26 -5.64 11.84 2.68
CA PHE A 26 -4.33 11.20 2.63
C PHE A 26 -4.42 9.68 2.44
N GLY A 27 -5.33 9.03 3.19
CA GLY A 27 -5.59 7.60 3.04
C GLY A 27 -6.05 7.22 1.63
N PHE A 28 -6.96 7.99 1.04
CA PHE A 28 -7.38 7.75 -0.35
C PHE A 28 -6.24 7.97 -1.35
N ALA A 29 -5.43 9.01 -1.20
CA ALA A 29 -4.27 9.23 -2.06
C ALA A 29 -3.26 8.08 -1.97
N ALA A 30 -2.96 7.60 -0.75
CA ALA A 30 -2.09 6.44 -0.52
C ALA A 30 -2.66 5.15 -1.14
N ALA A 31 -3.98 4.95 -1.08
CA ALA A 31 -4.66 3.81 -1.72
C ALA A 31 -4.51 3.84 -3.24
N ILE A 32 -4.65 5.01 -3.87
CA ILE A 32 -4.48 5.19 -5.32
C ILE A 32 -3.05 4.86 -5.72
N PHE A 33 -2.04 5.38 -5.02
CA PHE A 33 -0.64 5.06 -5.31
C PHE A 33 -0.31 3.59 -5.08
N GLY A 34 -0.81 2.99 -3.98
CA GLY A 34 -0.64 1.57 -3.72
C GLY A 34 -1.25 0.70 -4.84
N LEU A 35 -2.45 1.06 -5.31
CA LEU A 35 -3.10 0.38 -6.42
C LEU A 35 -2.33 0.52 -7.73
N LEU A 36 -1.85 1.74 -8.05
CA LEU A 36 -1.02 1.98 -9.25
C LEU A 36 0.27 1.16 -9.25
N ILE A 37 0.94 1.06 -8.09
CA ILE A 37 2.20 0.32 -7.95
C ILE A 37 1.96 -1.19 -8.11
N VAL A 38 0.89 -1.72 -7.54
CA VAL A 38 0.55 -3.14 -7.66
C VAL A 38 0.09 -3.48 -9.08
N ILE A 39 -0.64 -2.57 -9.75
CA ILE A 39 -0.95 -2.71 -11.18
C ILE A 39 0.33 -2.70 -12.03
N LEU A 40 1.28 -1.82 -11.72
CA LEU A 40 2.55 -1.75 -12.44
C LEU A 40 3.37 -3.04 -12.26
N ASP A 41 3.40 -3.60 -11.05
CA ASP A 41 4.05 -4.89 -10.77
C ASP A 41 3.32 -6.06 -11.45
N PHE A 42 1.99 -6.06 -11.50
CA PHE A 42 1.21 -7.04 -12.26
C PHE A 42 1.53 -6.98 -13.77
N CYS A 43 1.54 -5.79 -14.36
CA CYS A 43 1.94 -5.57 -15.75
C CYS A 43 3.38 -6.04 -16.00
N THR A 44 4.30 -5.73 -15.08
CA THR A 44 5.72 -6.12 -15.18
C THR A 44 5.90 -7.64 -15.07
N SER A 45 5.18 -8.29 -14.15
CA SER A 45 5.20 -9.75 -13.97
C SER A 45 4.65 -10.47 -15.20
N LYS A 46 3.53 -9.99 -15.77
CA LYS A 46 2.95 -10.49 -17.03
C LYS A 46 3.87 -10.26 -18.24
N ALA A 47 4.48 -9.08 -18.35
CA ALA A 47 5.36 -8.74 -19.47
C ALA A 47 6.69 -9.50 -19.43
N THR A 48 7.23 -9.73 -18.23
CA THR A 48 8.55 -10.35 -18.06
C THR A 48 8.47 -11.87 -17.91
N ASN A 49 7.26 -12.45 -17.74
CA ASN A 49 7.04 -13.88 -17.45
C ASN A 49 7.88 -14.41 -16.27
N LYS A 50 8.28 -13.50 -15.38
CA LYS A 50 9.08 -13.77 -14.18
C LYS A 50 8.21 -13.55 -12.94
N ASN A 51 8.60 -14.19 -11.84
CA ASN A 51 8.00 -13.96 -10.54
C ASN A 51 7.97 -12.45 -10.23
N SER A 52 6.80 -11.97 -9.80
CA SER A 52 6.57 -10.60 -9.32
C SER A 52 7.70 -10.14 -8.39
N LEU A 53 8.14 -8.90 -8.54
CA LEU A 53 9.17 -8.31 -7.69
C LEU A 53 8.70 -8.19 -6.23
N LEU A 54 7.39 -8.09 -6.05
CA LEU A 54 6.70 -8.11 -4.76
C LEU A 54 6.46 -9.52 -4.21
N LYS A 55 6.93 -10.58 -4.92
CA LYS A 55 6.62 -12.00 -4.63
C LYS A 55 5.12 -12.29 -4.54
N LEU A 56 4.29 -11.49 -5.23
CA LEU A 56 2.85 -11.67 -5.24
C LEU A 56 2.45 -12.71 -6.30
N SER A 57 1.65 -13.69 -5.88
CA SER A 57 1.11 -14.71 -6.78
C SER A 57 -0.16 -14.18 -7.43
N TYR A 58 -0.02 -13.67 -8.65
CA TYR A 58 -1.15 -13.20 -9.44
C TYR A 58 -1.73 -14.35 -10.28
N SER A 59 -2.39 -15.30 -9.62
CA SER A 59 -3.06 -16.42 -10.30
C SER A 59 -4.54 -16.13 -10.55
N GLY A 60 -4.93 -16.03 -11.83
CA GLY A 60 -6.33 -15.93 -12.26
C GLY A 60 -7.13 -14.81 -11.56
N TRP A 61 -8.34 -15.15 -11.09
CA TRP A 61 -9.23 -14.22 -10.38
C TRP A 61 -8.66 -13.74 -9.04
N ASN A 62 -7.80 -14.53 -8.40
CA ASN A 62 -7.14 -14.13 -7.15
C ASN A 62 -6.15 -12.98 -7.37
N GLY A 63 -5.60 -12.82 -8.57
CA GLY A 63 -4.73 -11.69 -8.90
C GLY A 63 -5.45 -10.34 -8.79
N VAL A 64 -6.72 -10.27 -9.22
CA VAL A 64 -7.53 -9.04 -9.10
C VAL A 64 -7.82 -8.74 -7.63
N PHE A 65 -8.13 -9.77 -6.83
CA PHE A 65 -8.35 -9.60 -5.40
C PHE A 65 -7.09 -9.13 -4.68
N VAL A 66 -5.92 -9.64 -5.06
CA VAL A 66 -4.62 -9.16 -4.57
C VAL A 66 -4.47 -7.68 -4.91
N VAL A 67 -4.67 -7.25 -6.16
CA VAL A 67 -4.54 -5.83 -6.54
C VAL A 67 -5.44 -4.91 -5.69
N VAL A 68 -6.71 -5.29 -5.50
CA VAL A 68 -7.66 -4.50 -4.71
C VAL A 68 -7.29 -4.50 -3.23
N LEU A 69 -7.01 -5.66 -2.65
CA LEU A 69 -6.70 -5.81 -1.22
C LEU A 69 -5.42 -5.04 -0.86
N TRP A 70 -4.41 -5.06 -1.73
CA TRP A 70 -3.16 -4.34 -1.51
C TRP A 70 -3.32 -2.82 -1.66
N GLY A 71 -4.13 -2.36 -2.63
CA GLY A 71 -4.49 -0.93 -2.74
C GLY A 71 -5.26 -0.44 -1.50
N VAL A 72 -6.26 -1.20 -1.05
CA VAL A 72 -7.02 -0.89 0.17
C VAL A 72 -6.12 -0.90 1.41
N GLY A 73 -5.21 -1.87 1.52
CA GLY A 73 -4.24 -1.96 2.60
C GLY A 73 -3.31 -0.75 2.69
N ALA A 74 -2.83 -0.25 1.54
CA ALA A 74 -2.05 0.97 1.49
C ALA A 74 -2.84 2.19 1.97
N GLY A 75 -4.14 2.25 1.64
CA GLY A 75 -5.03 3.30 2.14
C GLY A 75 -5.24 3.25 3.65
N ILE A 76 -5.48 2.06 4.21
CA ILE A 76 -5.61 1.87 5.66
C ILE A 76 -4.29 2.22 6.38
N ALA A 77 -3.15 1.80 5.84
CA ALA A 77 -1.84 2.16 6.38
C ALA A 77 -1.60 3.68 6.35
N GLY A 78 -2.01 4.35 5.27
CA GLY A 78 -1.99 5.80 5.16
C GLY A 78 -2.88 6.47 6.19
N LEU A 79 -4.11 5.98 6.38
CA LEU A 79 -5.04 6.49 7.41
C LEU A 79 -4.45 6.35 8.82
N VAL A 80 -3.95 5.18 9.17
CA VAL A 80 -3.41 4.90 10.51
C VAL A 80 -2.14 5.71 10.76
N GLY A 81 -1.25 5.83 9.77
CA GLY A 81 -0.02 6.61 9.88
C GLY A 81 -0.29 8.11 10.02
N ALA A 82 -1.23 8.65 9.23
CA ALA A 82 -1.63 10.06 9.35
C ALA A 82 -2.45 10.33 10.62
N ALA A 83 -3.29 9.39 11.08
CA ALA A 83 -4.02 9.51 12.35
C ALA A 83 -3.09 9.46 13.58
N SER A 84 -1.94 8.80 13.44
CA SER A 84 -0.92 8.70 14.50
C SER A 84 0.10 9.85 14.47
N ASP A 85 -0.10 10.84 13.60
CA ASP A 85 0.84 11.96 13.37
C ASP A 85 2.26 11.51 12.97
N ILE A 86 2.40 10.28 12.45
CA ILE A 86 3.69 9.70 12.03
C ILE A 86 4.11 10.24 10.66
N PHE A 87 3.14 10.60 9.82
CA PHE A 87 3.38 11.14 8.49
C PHE A 87 2.74 12.52 8.34
N GLU A 88 3.52 13.50 7.88
CA GLU A 88 2.98 14.74 7.36
C GLU A 88 2.08 14.45 6.16
N VAL A 89 0.90 15.09 6.12
CA VAL A 89 -0.05 14.97 5.02
C VAL A 89 0.52 15.66 3.79
N SER A 90 1.32 14.92 3.04
CA SER A 90 2.02 15.39 1.85
C SER A 90 1.95 14.34 0.73
N ARG A 91 2.02 14.82 -0.51
CA ARG A 91 2.02 13.96 -1.70
C ARG A 91 3.14 12.92 -1.64
N THR A 92 4.35 13.34 -1.29
CA THR A 92 5.52 12.45 -1.22
C THR A 92 5.32 11.35 -0.18
N ALA A 93 4.76 11.69 0.98
CA ALA A 93 4.43 10.72 2.03
C ALA A 93 3.36 9.71 1.55
N SER A 94 2.33 10.16 0.83
CA SER A 94 1.29 9.27 0.30
C SER A 94 1.83 8.26 -0.72
N VAL A 95 2.75 8.69 -1.59
CA VAL A 95 3.46 7.82 -2.54
C VAL A 95 4.33 6.82 -1.78
N PHE A 96 5.05 7.28 -0.76
CA PHE A 96 5.91 6.44 0.04
C PHE A 96 5.13 5.35 0.78
N VAL A 97 4.00 5.69 1.41
CA VAL A 97 3.15 4.71 2.08
C VAL A 97 2.54 3.73 1.08
N GLY A 98 2.07 4.24 -0.07
CA GLY A 98 1.58 3.42 -1.18
C GLY A 98 2.59 2.41 -1.71
N ALA A 99 3.87 2.80 -1.80
CA ALA A 99 4.96 1.93 -2.25
C ALA A 99 5.51 1.01 -1.16
N ALA A 100 5.63 1.54 0.06
CA ALA A 100 6.22 0.84 1.19
C ALA A 100 5.33 -0.32 1.62
N TRP A 101 4.00 -0.15 1.61
CA TRP A 101 3.08 -1.20 2.02
C TRP A 101 3.30 -2.54 1.28
N PRO A 102 3.27 -2.60 -0.07
CA PRO A 102 3.57 -3.81 -0.85
C PRO A 102 4.97 -4.38 -0.62
N LEU A 103 5.94 -3.57 -0.24
CA LEU A 103 7.33 -4.00 -0.04
C LEU A 103 7.64 -4.46 1.38
N VAL A 104 7.01 -3.84 2.39
CA VAL A 104 7.32 -4.04 3.81
C VAL A 104 6.49 -5.18 4.37
N LEU A 105 5.20 -5.27 4.05
CA LEU A 105 4.31 -6.27 4.63
C LEU A 105 4.76 -7.72 4.37
N PRO A 106 5.21 -8.12 3.15
CA PRO A 106 5.72 -9.47 2.93
C PRO A 106 6.98 -9.76 3.74
N ARG A 107 7.82 -8.75 3.96
CA ARG A 107 9.04 -8.87 4.77
C ARG A 107 8.72 -9.02 6.25
N LEU A 108 7.75 -8.26 6.77
CA LEU A 108 7.28 -8.37 8.14
C LEU A 108 6.61 -9.73 8.40
N LEU A 109 5.75 -10.18 7.49
CA LEU A 109 5.13 -11.52 7.59
C LEU A 109 6.18 -12.63 7.53
N ALA A 110 7.17 -12.53 6.64
CA ALA A 110 8.27 -13.48 6.58
C ALA A 110 9.09 -13.49 7.89
N SER A 111 9.38 -12.32 8.46
CA SER A 111 10.08 -12.20 9.75
C SER A 111 9.28 -12.80 10.89
N ALA A 112 7.99 -12.44 11.02
CA ALA A 112 7.11 -12.93 12.07
C ALA A 112 6.91 -14.45 11.98
N SER A 113 6.78 -15.01 10.77
CA SER A 113 6.66 -16.46 10.58
C SER A 113 7.93 -17.23 10.98
N SER A 114 9.10 -16.63 10.77
CA SER A 114 10.39 -17.20 11.16
C SER A 114 10.55 -17.25 12.67
N GLU A 115 10.11 -16.21 13.38
CA GLU A 115 10.11 -16.17 14.85
C GLU A 115 9.11 -17.16 15.45
N LEU A 116 7.87 -17.20 14.95
CA LEU A 116 6.86 -18.19 15.34
C LEU A 116 7.31 -19.64 15.10
N SER A 117 8.07 -19.89 14.03
CA SER A 117 8.61 -21.22 13.74
C SER A 117 9.79 -21.60 14.63
N LYS A 118 10.52 -20.63 15.19
CA LYS A 118 11.56 -20.85 16.21
C LYS A 118 10.97 -21.08 17.59
N GLU A 119 9.80 -20.51 17.87
CA GLU A 119 9.11 -20.67 19.16
C GLU A 119 8.42 -22.04 19.31
N ARG A 120 8.12 -22.73 18.19
CA ARG A 120 7.72 -24.14 18.22
C ARG A 120 8.94 -25.06 18.37
N VAL A 121 9.30 -25.38 19.61
CA VAL A 121 9.35 -26.74 20.22
C VAL A 121 10.47 -26.88 21.28
N SER A 122 10.06 -27.22 22.51
CA SER A 122 10.53 -28.43 23.21
C SER A 122 9.43 -28.92 24.15
N THR A 123 8.43 -29.62 23.60
CA THR A 123 7.62 -30.53 24.41
C THR A 123 8.40 -31.82 24.52
N GLU A 124 9.03 -32.01 25.69
CA GLU A 124 9.47 -33.31 26.20
C GLU A 124 8.32 -34.33 26.18
#